data_AF-A0A1V5LK65-F1
#
_entry.id   AF-A0A1V5LK65-F1
#
_cell.length_a   1.000
_cell.length_b   1.000
_cell.length_c   1.000
_cell.angle_alpha   90.00
_cell.angle_beta   90.00
_cell.angle_gamma   90.00
#
_symmetry.space_group_name_H-M   'P 1'
#
loop_
_entity.id
_entity.type
_entity.pdbx_description
1 polymer ?
#
loop_
_entity_poly.entity_id
_entity_poly.type
_entity_poly.pdbx_seq_one_letter_code
_entity_poly.pdbx_strand_id
1 'polypeptide(L)' 'MGEEGRVAVRNVRRDGIERLKKLEKDSKVSEDDSRRAQEEVQHMTDELVKKIDEILVLKEKEIMEV' A
#
# COMPACT_ATOMS: atom_id res chain seq x y z
N MET A 1 -13.17 7.60 7.61
CA MET A 1 -12.29 8.26 6.63
C MET A 1 -10.85 7.76 6.66
N GLY A 2 -10.03 8.11 7.66
CA GLY A 2 -8.61 7.69 7.67
C GLY A 2 -8.37 6.19 7.82
N GLU A 3 -9.12 5.54 8.70
CA GLU A 3 -9.00 4.10 8.94
C GLU A 3 -9.47 3.26 7.74
N GLU A 4 -10.56 3.66 7.08
CA GLU A 4 -11.03 3.03 5.84
C GLU A 4 -10.01 3.15 4.71
N GLY A 5 -9.34 4.31 4.59
CA GLY A 5 -8.25 4.51 3.64
C GLY A 5 -7.09 3.55 3.90
N ARG A 6 -6.66 3.40 5.16
CA ARG A 6 -5.60 2.45 5.54
C ARG A 6 -6.00 0.99 5.27
N VAL A 7 -7.26 0.62 5.52
CA VAL A 7 -7.78 -0.72 5.22
C VAL A 7 -7.76 -0.98 3.72
N ALA A 8 -8.21 -0.03 2.90
CA ALA A 8 -8.21 -0.16 1.45
C ALA A 8 -6.78 -0.37 0.89
N VAL A 9 -5.80 0.41 1.35
CA VAL A 9 -4.39 0.26 0.94
C VAL A 9 -3.85 -1.13 1.29
N ARG A 10 -4.16 -1.65 2.49
CA ARG A 10 -3.73 -3.00 2.90
C ARG A 10 -4.35 -4.11 2.06
N ASN A 11 -5.62 -3.96 1.67
CA ASN A 11 -6.30 -4.92 0.79
C ASN A 11 -5.65 -4.96 -0.60
N VAL A 12 -5.41 -3.78 -1.21
CA VAL A 12 -4.74 -3.70 -2.51
C VAL A 12 -3.34 -4.30 -2.45
N ARG A 13 -2.57 -4.03 -1.39
CA ARG A 13 -1.26 -4.65 -1.18
C ARG A 13 -1.38 -6.17 -1.16
N ARG A 14 -2.33 -6.73 -0.39
CA ARG A 14 -2.53 -8.18 -0.31
C ARG A 14 -2.81 -8.79 -1.69
N ASP A 15 -3.72 -8.19 -2.46
CA ASP A 15 -4.08 -8.65 -3.80
C ASP A 15 -2.89 -8.58 -4.76
N GLY A 16 -2.08 -7.52 -4.68
CA GLY A 16 -0.83 -7.36 -5.44
C GLY A 16 0.18 -8.46 -5.14
N ILE A 17 0.41 -8.75 -3.85
CA ILE A 17 1.33 -9.81 -3.41
C ILE A 17 0.82 -11.19 -3.82
N GLU A 18 -0.47 -11.47 -3.70
CA GLU A 18 -1.07 -12.74 -4.14
C GLU A 18 -0.90 -12.94 -5.65
N ARG A 19 -1.06 -11.88 -6.46
CA ARG A 19 -0.79 -11.92 -7.91
C ARG A 19 0.67 -12.19 -8.21
N LEU A 20 1.62 -11.52 -7.55
CA LEU A 20 3.05 -11.75 -7.75
C LEU A 20 3.44 -13.19 -7.45
N LYS A 21 2.98 -13.74 -6.32
CA LYS A 21 3.21 -15.15 -5.95
C LYS A 21 2.63 -16.13 -6.97
N LYS A 22 1.48 -15.80 -7.57
CA LYS A 22 0.91 -16.63 -8.64
C LYS A 22 1.74 -16.58 -9.91
N LEU A 23 2.18 -15.39 -10.34
CA LEU A 23 3.03 -15.23 -11.52
C LEU A 23 4.38 -15.94 -11.37
N GLU A 24 4.96 -15.92 -10.16
CA GLU A 24 6.19 -16.65 -9.83
C GLU A 24 5.99 -18.17 -9.92
N LYS A 25 4.91 -18.70 -9.34
CA LYS A 25 4.54 -20.12 -9.46
C LYS A 25 4.30 -20.55 -10.91
N ASP A 26 3.67 -19.68 -11.70
CA ASP A 26 3.43 -19.90 -13.13
C ASP A 26 4.71 -19.70 -13.97
N SER A 27 5.87 -19.44 -13.33
CA SER A 27 7.16 -19.16 -13.97
C SER A 27 7.12 -18.02 -15.00
N LYS A 28 6.19 -17.07 -14.82
CA LYS A 28 6.06 -15.88 -15.66
C LYS A 28 6.98 -14.74 -15.24
N VAL A 29 7.48 -14.79 -14.02
CA VAL A 29 8.48 -13.88 -13.44
C VAL A 29 9.50 -14.69 -12.68
N SER A 30 10.75 -14.21 -12.65
CA SER A 30 11.82 -14.84 -11.86
C SER A 30 11.63 -14.60 -10.35
N GLU A 31 12.30 -15.38 -9.51
CA GLU A 31 12.32 -15.14 -8.05
C GLU A 31 12.88 -13.75 -7.72
N ASP A 32 13.95 -13.34 -8.42
CA ASP A 32 14.58 -12.03 -8.21
C ASP A 32 13.64 -10.87 -8.58
N ASP A 33 12.94 -10.98 -9.71
CA ASP A 33 11.96 -9.96 -10.14
C ASP A 33 10.74 -9.94 -9.21
N SER A 34 10.27 -11.12 -8.76
CA SER A 34 9.20 -11.22 -7.76
C SER A 34 9.60 -10.53 -6.46
N ARG A 35 10.82 -10.77 -5.96
CA ARG A 35 11.33 -10.14 -4.74
C ARG A 35 11.39 -8.61 -4.88
N ARG A 36 11.94 -8.10 -5.99
CA ARG A 36 11.99 -6.64 -6.27
C ARG A 36 10.61 -6.02 -6.33
N ALA A 37 9.67 -6.66 -7.04
CA ALA A 37 8.30 -6.16 -7.15
C ALA A 37 7.58 -6.15 -5.78
N GLN A 38 7.85 -7.14 -4.91
CA GLN A 38 7.30 -7.15 -3.55
C GLN A 38 7.86 -6.00 -2.71
N GLU A 39 9.14 -5.67 -2.83
CA GLU A 39 9.75 -4.51 -2.15
C GLU A 39 9.15 -3.19 -2.64
N GLU A 40 8.97 -3.01 -3.95
CA GLU A 40 8.31 -1.81 -4.51
C GLU A 40 6.87 -1.67 -4.02
N VAL A 41 6.10 -2.77 -4.03
CA VAL A 41 4.72 -2.79 -3.51
C VAL A 41 4.68 -2.38 -2.05
N GLN A 42 5.63 -2.85 -1.24
CA GLN A 42 5.73 -2.48 0.16
C GLN A 42 6.08 -0.99 0.32
N HIS A 43 7.07 -0.48 -0.42
CA HIS A 43 7.45 0.93 -0.39
C HIS A 43 6.27 1.86 -0.74
N MET A 44 5.55 1.56 -1.84
CA MET A 44 4.35 2.31 -2.23
C MET A 44 3.25 2.26 -1.17
N THR A 45 3.05 1.11 -0.52
CA THR A 45 2.08 0.96 0.57
C THR A 45 2.43 1.91 1.72
N ASP A 46 3.70 1.94 2.13
CA ASP A 46 4.15 2.75 3.26
C ASP A 46 4.04 4.25 2.96
N GLU A 47 4.36 4.68 1.73
CA GLU A 47 4.16 6.06 1.29
C GLU A 47 2.69 6.48 1.30
N LEU A 48 1.79 5.61 0.83
CA LEU A 48 0.36 5.91 0.79
C LEU A 48 -0.24 5.98 2.19
N VAL A 49 0.17 5.11 3.11
CA VAL A 49 -0.27 5.17 4.51
C VAL A 49 0.19 6.49 5.15
N LYS A 50 1.45 6.90 4.95
CA LYS A 50 1.94 8.20 5.44
C LYS A 50 1.12 9.37 4.90
N LYS A 51 0.80 9.37 3.60
CA LYS A 51 -0.05 10.41 2.99
C LYS A 51 -1.45 10.44 3.60
N ILE A 52 -2.06 9.29 3.89
CA ILE A 52 -3.37 9.22 4.55
C ILE A 52 -3.29 9.84 5.95
N ASP A 53 -2.23 9.54 6.70
CA ASP A 53 -2.04 10.10 8.04
C ASP A 53 -1.78 11.62 8.01
N GLU A 54 -0.99 12.12 7.05
CA GLU A 54 -0.77 13.55 6.84
C GLU A 54 -2.07 14.30 6.51
N ILE A 55 -2.89 13.75 5.60
CA ILE A 55 -4.18 14.34 5.21
C ILE A 55 -5.13 14.38 6.42
N LEU A 56 -5.15 13.32 7.23
CA LEU A 56 -5.94 13.28 8.47
C LEU A 56 -5.54 14.41 9.41
N VAL A 57 -4.24 14.54 9.70
CA VAL A 57 -3.72 15.56 10.62
C VAL A 57 -4.05 16.96 10.11
N LEU A 58 -3.86 17.22 8.81
CA LEU A 58 -4.26 18.50 8.21
C LEU A 58 -5.75 18.76 8.40
N LYS A 59 -6.58 17.74 8.16
CA LYS A 59 -8.03 17.91 8.27
C LYS A 59 -8.49 18.15 9.70
N GLU A 60 -7.90 17.45 10.67
CA GLU A 60 -8.15 17.67 12.09
C GLU A 60 -7.76 19.08 12.51
N LYS A 61 -6.64 19.60 12.01
CA LYS A 61 -6.18 20.96 12.29
C LYS A 61 -7.11 22.03 11.73
N GLU A 62 -7.56 21.87 10.48
CA GLU A 62 -8.57 22.75 9.87
C GLU A 62 -9.88 22.79 10.67
N ILE A 63 -10.30 21.66 11.25
CA ILE A 63 -11.52 21.57 12.06
C ILE A 63 -11.32 22.24 13.44
N MET A 64 -10.11 22.23 13.99
CA MET A 64 -9.80 22.83 15.30
C MET A 64 -9.56 24.35 15.25
N GLU A 65 -9.26 24.93 14.08
CA GLU A 65 -9.07 26.38 13.89
C GLU A 65 -10.39 27.18 13.73
N VAL A 66 -11.50 26.71 14.32
CA VAL A 66 -12.81 27.40 14.32
C VAL A 66 -13.05 28.15 15.64
#